data_AF-A0A359IDU1-F1
#
_entry.id   AF-A0A359IDU1-F1
#
_cell.length_a   1.000
_cell.length_b   1.000
_cell.length_c   1.000
_cell.angle_alpha   90.00
_cell.angle_beta   90.00
_cell.angle_gamma   90.00
#
_symmetry.space_group_name_H-M   'P 1'
#
loop_
_entity.id
_entity.type
_entity.pdbx_description
1 polymer ?
#
loop_
_entity_poly.entity_id
_entity_poly.type
_entity_poly.pdbx_seq_one_letter_code
_entity_poly.pdbx_strand_id
1 'polypeptide(L)' 'MLTVQGISKPYTIQGEISQDGDNWIARADFIILMSDFNLSRPGFGPMKVRDEIKMSLFLKSPIERN' A
#
# COMPACT_ATOMS: atom_id res chain seq x y z
N MET A 1 6.15 4.49 8.30
CA MET A 1 5.70 3.32 9.08
C MET A 1 4.34 2.93 8.56
N LEU A 2 4.09 1.64 8.33
CA LEU A 2 2.74 1.12 8.07
C LEU A 2 2.22 0.50 9.37
N THR A 3 1.01 0.88 9.77
CA THR A 3 0.34 0.34 10.96
C THR A 3 -0.93 -0.37 10.55
N VAL A 4 -1.05 -1.64 10.93
CA VAL A 4 -2.25 -2.45 10.70
C VAL A 4 -2.62 -3.13 12.02
N GLN A 5 -3.86 -2.93 12.48
CA GLN A 5 -4.37 -3.47 13.74
C GLN A 5 -3.44 -3.27 14.95
N GLY A 6 -2.80 -2.09 15.04
CA GLY A 6 -1.91 -1.75 16.16
C GLY A 6 -0.47 -2.28 16.05
N ILE A 7 -0.14 -3.08 15.02
CA ILE A 7 1.22 -3.50 14.73
C ILE A 7 1.84 -2.54 13.72
N SER A 8 2.94 -1.90 14.09
CA SER A 8 3.68 -0.97 13.24
C SER A 8 4.96 -1.60 12.71
N LYS A 9 5.18 -1.50 11.40
CA LYS A 9 6.40 -1.96 10.74
C LYS A 9 7.03 -0.85 9.89
N PRO A 10 8.37 -0.78 9.81
CA PRO A 10 9.03 0.06 8.82
C PRO A 10 8.65 -0.46 7.43
N TYR A 11 8.31 0.46 6.55
CA TYR A 11 7.87 0.11 5.21
C TYR A 11 8.27 1.23 4.26
N THR A 12 8.88 0.86 3.15
CA THR A 12 9.36 1.78 2.12
C THR A 12 8.56 1.53 0.86
N ILE A 13 7.84 2.55 0.40
CA ILE A 13 7.07 2.50 -0.84
C ILE A 13 7.88 3.22 -1.90
N GLN A 14 8.22 2.50 -2.97
CA GLN A 14 8.74 3.12 -4.18
C GLN A 14 7.56 3.48 -5.07
N GLY A 15 7.51 4.74 -5.48
CA GLY A 15 6.44 5.27 -6.30
C GLY A 15 6.96 6.32 -7.26
N GLU A 16 6.11 6.69 -8.19
CA GLU A 16 6.37 7.70 -9.20
C GLU A 16 5.49 8.92 -8.94
N ILE A 17 6.05 10.10 -9.14
CA ILE A 17 5.33 11.36 -9.09
C ILE A 17 5.40 11.98 -10.48
N SER A 18 4.24 12.34 -11.03
CA SER A 18 4.13 13.03 -12.31
C SER A 18 3.14 14.19 -12.21
N GLN A 19 3.25 15.13 -13.15
CA GLN A 19 2.31 16.24 -13.29
C GLN A 19 1.28 15.90 -14.37
N ASP A 20 0.02 16.21 -14.10
CA ASP A 20 -1.10 16.11 -15.03
C ASP A 20 -1.96 17.37 -14.95
N GLY A 21 -1.72 18.30 -15.88
CA GLY A 21 -2.30 19.65 -15.87
C GLY A 21 -1.90 20.42 -14.60
N ASP A 22 -2.90 20.92 -13.88
CA ASP A 22 -2.72 21.62 -12.60
C ASP A 22 -2.69 20.68 -11.38
N ASN A 23 -2.33 19.41 -11.57
CA ASN A 23 -2.28 18.44 -10.48
C ASN A 23 -0.95 17.69 -10.44
N TRP A 24 -0.48 17.42 -9.23
CA TRP A 24 0.46 16.35 -8.93
C TRP A 24 -0.29 15.03 -8.82
N ILE A 25 0.25 13.99 -9.45
CA ILE A 25 -0.21 12.61 -9.30
C ILE A 25 0.94 11.78 -8.73
N ALA A 26 0.70 11.08 -7.63
CA ALA A 26 1.60 10.06 -7.11
C ALA A 26 0.99 8.67 -7.29
N ARG A 27 1.77 7.73 -7.82
CA ARG A 27 1.38 6.32 -8.00
C ARG A 27 2.40 5.40 -7.36
N ALA A 28 1.94 4.32 -6.75
CA ALA A 28 2.84 3.27 -6.26
C ALA A 28 2.11 1.93 -6.16
N ASP A 29 2.78 0.86 -6.56
CA ASP A 29 2.34 -0.51 -6.33
C ASP A 29 3.30 -1.20 -5.36
N PHE A 30 2.77 -1.85 -4.33
CA PHE A 30 3.57 -2.50 -3.29
C PHE A 30 2.85 -3.69 -2.67
N ILE A 31 3.61 -4.55 -1.97
CA ILE A 31 3.12 -5.80 -1.41
C ILE A 31 3.35 -5.83 0.09
N ILE A 32 2.28 -6.00 0.86
CA ILE A 32 2.37 -6.26 2.30
C ILE A 32 2.10 -7.73 2.58
N LEU A 33 2.78 -8.29 3.58
CA LEU A 33 2.50 -9.64 4.06
C LEU A 33 1.55 -9.59 5.25
N MET A 34 0.49 -10.39 5.23
CA MET A 34 -0.45 -10.51 6.35
C MET A 34 0.25 -11.00 7.62
N SER A 35 1.23 -11.89 7.47
CA SER A 35 2.05 -12.41 8.55
C SER A 35 2.90 -11.35 9.27
N ASP A 36 3.36 -10.30 8.58
CA ASP A 36 4.12 -9.20 9.21
C ASP A 36 3.28 -8.42 10.25
N PHE A 37 1.96 -8.50 10.12
CA PHE A 37 0.97 -7.82 10.96
C PHE A 37 0.09 -8.79 11.76
N ASN A 38 0.52 -10.05 11.93
CA ASN A 38 -0.23 -11.09 12.65
C ASN A 38 -1.70 -11.26 12.21
N LEU A 39 -2.01 -10.98 10.94
CA LEU A 39 -3.36 -11.11 10.42
C LEU A 39 -3.70 -12.58 10.16
N SER A 40 -4.91 -12.98 10.56
CA SER A 40 -5.41 -14.34 10.31
C SER A 40 -5.54 -14.58 8.81
N ARG A 41 -5.07 -15.74 8.35
CA ARG A 41 -5.23 -16.20 6.96
C ARG A 41 -6.26 -17.33 6.92
N PRO A 42 -7.56 -17.02 6.77
CA PRO A 42 -8.59 -18.04 6.75
C PRO A 42 -8.41 -19.01 5.57
N GLY A 43 -8.85 -20.25 5.75
CA GLY A 43 -8.87 -21.27 4.70
C GLY A 43 -8.63 -22.67 5.22
N PHE A 44 -8.88 -23.67 4.37
CA PHE A 44 -8.76 -25.09 4.69
C PHE A 44 -7.92 -25.80 3.62
N GLY A 45 -6.89 -26.53 4.05
CA GLY A 45 -5.99 -27.28 3.16
C GLY A 45 -5.39 -26.40 2.05
N PRO A 46 -5.49 -26.77 0.76
CA PRO A 46 -4.92 -26.02 -0.35
C PRO A 46 -5.66 -24.71 -0.67
N MET A 47 -6.84 -24.46 -0.09
CA MET A 47 -7.64 -23.25 -0.31
C MET A 47 -7.36 -22.16 0.76
N LYS A 48 -6.09 -21.96 1.11
CA LYS A 48 -5.69 -20.94 2.08
C LYS A 48 -5.53 -19.57 1.40
N VAL A 49 -6.02 -18.52 2.04
CA VAL A 49 -5.76 -17.14 1.60
C VAL A 49 -4.24 -16.90 1.54
N ARG A 50 -3.78 -16.29 0.44
CA ARG A 50 -2.37 -15.96 0.23
C ARG A 50 -1.91 -14.97 1.30
N ASP A 51 -0.64 -15.09 1.68
CA ASP A 51 -0.04 -14.15 2.65
C ASP A 51 0.15 -12.74 2.07
N GLU A 52 0.28 -12.66 0.75
CA GLU A 52 0.53 -11.42 0.03
C GLU A 52 -0.76 -10.64 -0.23
N ILE A 53 -0.75 -9.37 0.16
CA ILE A 53 -1.74 -8.38 -0.26
C ILE A 53 -1.04 -7.40 -1.20
N LYS A 54 -1.51 -7.35 -2.45
CA LYS A 54 -1.07 -6.38 -3.45
C LYS A 54 -1.88 -5.10 -3.28
N MET A 55 -1.20 -4.00 -3.07
CA MET A 55 -1.77 -2.67 -2.87
C MET A 55 -1.37 -1.77 -4.04
N SER A 56 -2.31 -0.92 -4.46
CA SER A 56 -2.06 0.14 -5.43
C SER A 56 -2.49 1.48 -4.82
N LEU A 57 -1.60 2.45 -4.82
CA LEU A 57 -1.80 3.79 -4.31
C LEU A 57 -1.91 4.76 -5.48
N PHE A 58 -2.96 5.59 -5.44
CA PHE A 58 -3.13 6.72 -6.33
C PHE A 58 -3.51 7.95 -5.51
N LEU A 59 -2.69 8.98 -5.58
CA LEU A 59 -2.95 10.28 -4.94
C LEU A 59 -2.94 11.36 -6.01
N LYS A 60 -3.91 12.27 -5.92
CA LYS A 60 -4.00 13.45 -6.78
C LYS A 60 -4.13 14.68 -5.90
N SER A 61 -3.26 15.66 -6.12
CA SER A 61 -3.28 16.95 -5.41
C SER A 61 -3.21 18.08 -6.41
N PRO A 62 -3.98 19.18 -6.23
CA PRO A 62 -3.77 20.38 -7.02
C PRO A 62 -2.36 20.95 -6.77
N ILE A 63 -1.84 21.68 -7.75
CA ILE A 63 -0.61 22.47 -7.61
C ILE A 63 -0.96 23.77 -6.90
N GLU A 64 -0.40 24.00 -5.70
CA GLU A 64 -0.46 25.31 -5.06
C GLU A 64 0.45 26.29 -5.81
N ARG A 65 -0.15 27.36 -6.33
CA ARG A 65 0.56 28.51 -6.90
C ARG A 65 0.54 29.61 -5.83
N ASN A 66 1.71 29.93 -5.29
CA ASN A 66 1.91 31.08 -4.39
C ASN A 66 1.65 32.40 -5.11
#